data_AF-A0A7C6VCH6-F1
#
_entry.id   AF-A0A7C6VCH6-F1
#
_cell.length_a   1.000
_cell.length_b   1.000
_cell.length_c   1.000
_cell.angle_alpha   90.00
_cell.angle_beta   90.00
_cell.angle_gamma   90.00
#
_symmetry.space_group_name_H-M   'P 1'
#
loop_
_entity.id
_entity.type
_entity.pdbx_description
1 polymer ?
#
loop_
_entity_poly.entity_id
_entity_poly.type
_entity_poly.pdbx_seq_one_letter_code
_entity_poly.pdbx_strand_id
1 'polypeptide(L)'
;MTSEAKTAAVPKAPKAPHEGGKAAAAAAGRILKGQPRGRQVSLRLTHVSVWSATKLSFFVCIALAVINVVAIFVLMTLIHAAGLFDTVNDFVAGIVGTSTVDVGASFSTGTITGLAMLAGIVQIAFGTIFGALCAFVFNAIAALIGGLRVSFTNDK
;
A
#
# COMPACT_ATOMS: atom_id res chain seq x y z
N MET A 1 60.04 -36.98 32.56
CA MET A 1 59.93 -37.23 34.02
C MET A 1 60.79 -36.15 34.66
N THR A 2 60.33 -35.10 35.34
CA THR A 2 59.18 -34.79 36.22
C THR A 2 59.12 -33.25 36.27
N SER A 3 58.03 -32.58 35.89
CA SER A 3 56.89 -32.18 36.73
C SER A 3 57.24 -31.43 38.02
N GLU A 4 56.55 -30.28 38.18
CA GLU A 4 56.21 -29.59 39.44
C GLU A 4 57.31 -28.70 40.06
N ALA A 5 57.04 -27.51 40.60
CA ALA A 5 55.83 -26.73 40.79
C ALA A 5 56.25 -25.40 41.45
N LYS A 6 55.25 -24.56 41.72
CA LYS A 6 55.17 -23.68 42.89
C LYS A 6 55.73 -22.27 42.67
N THR A 7 54.89 -21.29 42.35
CA THR A 7 53.90 -20.64 43.22
C THR A 7 54.54 -19.87 44.37
N ALA A 8 54.17 -18.58 44.40
CA ALA A 8 54.13 -17.65 45.53
C ALA A 8 55.47 -17.05 45.98
N ALA A 9 55.56 -15.78 46.41
CA ALA A 9 54.68 -14.62 46.40
C ALA A 9 55.45 -13.47 47.10
N VAL A 10 54.87 -12.25 47.09
CA VAL A 10 54.92 -11.25 48.19
C VAL A 10 56.19 -10.36 48.26
N PRO A 11 56.13 -9.07 48.66
CA PRO A 11 55.08 -8.05 48.46
C PRO A 11 55.65 -6.62 48.26
N LYS A 12 54.84 -5.65 47.84
CA LYS A 12 54.85 -4.34 48.52
C LYS A 12 53.47 -3.69 48.46
N ALA A 13 52.76 -3.88 49.55
CA ALA A 13 51.61 -3.08 49.97
C ALA A 13 52.11 -1.66 50.38
N PRO A 14 51.30 -0.81 50.99
CA PRO A 14 50.02 -0.26 50.54
C PRO A 14 49.97 1.27 50.75
N LYS A 15 49.21 2.02 49.93
CA LYS A 15 48.61 3.29 50.38
C LYS A 15 47.20 3.39 49.79
N ALA A 16 46.24 2.90 50.56
CA ALA A 16 44.92 3.50 50.63
C ALA A 16 44.94 4.52 51.80
N PRO A 17 43.89 5.31 52.07
CA PRO A 17 42.68 5.55 51.29
C PRO A 17 42.31 7.05 51.23
N HIS A 18 41.85 7.54 50.07
CA HIS A 18 40.75 8.50 50.09
C HIS A 18 39.65 7.96 49.19
N GLU A 19 38.74 7.26 49.86
CA GLU A 19 37.37 7.06 49.40
C GLU A 19 36.74 8.43 49.14
N GLY A 20 35.99 8.54 48.04
CA GLY A 20 35.25 9.76 47.72
C GLY A 20 34.94 10.00 46.25
N GLY A 21 35.51 9.23 45.31
CA GLY A 21 35.28 9.45 43.86
C GLY A 21 34.99 8.21 43.02
N LYS A 22 35.01 7.01 43.62
CA LYS A 22 34.81 5.73 42.90
C LYS A 22 33.38 5.45 42.44
N ALA A 23 32.41 6.32 42.74
CA ALA A 23 31.03 6.18 42.29
C ALA A 23 30.72 6.90 40.96
N ALA A 24 31.54 7.89 40.54
CA ALA A 24 31.26 8.67 39.32
C ALA A 24 32.18 8.34 38.14
N ALA A 25 33.36 7.76 38.37
CA ALA A 25 34.33 7.43 37.31
C ALA A 25 34.41 5.93 36.94
N ALA A 26 33.63 5.06 37.60
CA ALA A 26 33.49 3.65 37.25
C ALA A 26 32.32 3.36 36.28
N ALA A 27 31.52 4.38 35.93
CA ALA A 27 30.48 4.31 34.90
C ALA A 27 31.05 4.42 33.47
N ALA A 28 32.34 4.80 33.34
CA ALA A 28 32.97 5.11 32.06
C ALA A 28 33.63 3.92 31.34
N GLY A 29 33.45 2.66 31.78
CA GLY A 29 34.28 1.58 31.21
C GLY A 29 33.75 0.14 31.20
N ARG A 30 32.50 -0.15 31.58
CA ARG A 30 32.07 -1.56 31.75
C ARG A 30 30.67 -1.97 31.27
N ILE A 31 30.00 -1.19 30.42
CA ILE A 31 28.63 -1.54 29.96
C ILE A 31 28.42 -1.62 28.45
N LEU A 32 29.46 -1.70 27.61
CA LEU A 32 29.29 -1.79 26.15
C LEU A 32 29.97 -3.01 25.50
N LYS A 33 30.18 -4.10 26.24
CA LYS A 33 30.61 -5.37 25.64
C LYS A 33 29.41 -6.28 25.45
N GLY A 34 28.74 -6.11 24.30
CA GLY A 34 27.73 -7.06 23.83
C GLY A 34 26.36 -6.46 23.50
N GLN A 35 26.29 -5.36 22.75
CA GLN A 35 25.09 -5.16 21.93
C GLN A 35 25.15 -6.18 20.79
N PRO A 36 24.14 -7.07 20.62
CA PRO A 36 24.05 -7.87 19.40
C PRO A 36 24.01 -6.92 18.22
N ARG A 37 25.07 -6.84 17.42
CA ARG A 37 25.04 -6.08 16.17
C ARG A 37 23.85 -6.63 15.38
N GLY A 38 22.85 -5.78 15.13
CA GLY A 38 21.65 -6.16 14.39
C GLY A 38 22.10 -6.89 13.13
N ARG A 39 21.76 -8.17 13.02
CA ARG A 39 22.16 -9.01 11.90
C ARG A 39 21.47 -8.42 10.68
N GLN A 40 22.21 -7.71 9.84
CA GLN A 40 21.71 -7.22 8.56
C GLN A 40 21.45 -8.45 7.68
N VAL A 41 20.20 -8.87 7.61
CA VAL A 41 19.78 -9.96 6.72
C VAL A 41 19.23 -9.29 5.47
N SER A 42 20.00 -9.36 4.38
CA SER A 42 19.51 -8.95 3.06
C SER A 42 18.55 -10.03 2.56
N LEU A 43 17.25 -9.76 2.63
CA LEU A 43 16.25 -10.62 1.98
C LEU A 43 15.99 -10.11 0.56
N ARG A 44 15.95 -11.03 -0.39
CA ARG A 44 15.61 -10.72 -1.79
C ARG A 44 14.10 -10.78 -1.94
N LEU A 45 13.48 -9.67 -2.32
CA LEU A 45 12.07 -9.67 -2.72
C LEU A 45 11.99 -10.30 -4.11
N THR A 46 11.82 -11.63 -4.13
CA THR A 46 11.95 -12.45 -5.34
C THR A 46 10.61 -12.71 -6.02
N HIS A 47 9.49 -12.54 -5.30
CA HIS A 47 8.15 -12.78 -5.81
C HIS A 47 7.17 -11.74 -5.28
N VAL A 48 6.43 -11.10 -6.18
CA VAL A 48 5.17 -10.44 -5.82
C VAL A 48 4.08 -11.50 -5.95
N SER A 49 3.35 -11.73 -4.86
CA SER A 49 2.29 -12.73 -4.86
C SER A 49 1.11 -12.21 -5.67
N VAL A 50 0.72 -12.97 -6.70
CA VAL A 50 -0.47 -12.69 -7.53
C VAL A 50 -1.72 -12.58 -6.65
N TRP A 51 -1.75 -13.34 -5.55
CA TRP A 51 -2.80 -13.26 -4.54
C TRP A 51 -2.96 -11.88 -3.91
N SER A 52 -1.85 -11.17 -3.63
CA SER A 52 -1.90 -9.83 -3.05
C SER A 52 -2.33 -8.79 -4.09
N ALA A 53 -1.81 -8.88 -5.31
CA ALA A 53 -2.19 -7.99 -6.39
C ALA A 53 -3.68 -8.12 -6.79
N THR A 54 -4.21 -9.35 -6.77
CA THR A 54 -5.64 -9.59 -7.04
C THR A 54 -6.51 -8.94 -5.96
N LYS A 55 -6.15 -9.09 -4.68
CA LYS A 55 -6.87 -8.46 -3.57
C LYS A 55 -6.81 -6.94 -3.63
N LEU A 56 -5.63 -6.36 -3.80
CA LEU A 56 -5.47 -4.90 -3.89
C LEU A 56 -6.30 -4.32 -5.05
N SER A 57 -6.20 -4.95 -6.23
CA SER A 57 -6.91 -4.49 -7.42
C SER A 57 -8.42 -4.64 -7.26
N PHE A 58 -8.89 -5.70 -6.60
CA PHE A 58 -10.30 -5.88 -6.28
C PHE A 58 -10.85 -4.75 -5.38
N PHE A 59 -10.15 -4.41 -4.28
CA PHE A 59 -10.56 -3.30 -3.42
C PHE A 59 -10.55 -1.95 -4.13
N VAL A 60 -9.49 -1.67 -4.91
CA VAL A 60 -9.39 -0.45 -5.70
C VAL A 60 -10.51 -0.37 -6.73
N CYS A 61 -10.80 -1.47 -7.42
CA CYS A 61 -11.82 -1.46 -8.46
C CYS A 61 -13.25 -1.35 -7.88
N ILE A 62 -13.52 -1.91 -6.71
CA ILE A 62 -14.77 -1.68 -5.99
C ILE A 62 -14.91 -0.19 -5.63
N ALA A 63 -13.87 0.42 -5.07
CA ALA A 63 -13.89 1.84 -4.74
C ALA A 63 -14.17 2.70 -5.97
N LEU A 64 -13.44 2.44 -7.08
CA LEU A 64 -13.65 3.14 -8.35
C LEU A 64 -15.04 2.91 -8.94
N ALA A 65 -15.58 1.69 -8.87
CA ALA A 65 -16.90 1.38 -9.38
C ALA A 65 -17.99 2.13 -8.61
N VAL A 66 -17.91 2.17 -7.28
CA VAL A 66 -18.86 2.93 -6.45
C VAL A 66 -18.76 4.42 -6.75
N ILE A 67 -17.54 4.97 -6.82
CA ILE A 67 -17.34 6.39 -7.16
C ILE A 67 -17.95 6.70 -8.54
N ASN A 68 -17.77 5.83 -9.53
CA ASN A 68 -18.29 6.03 -10.88
C ASN A 68 -19.83 6.01 -10.91
N VAL A 69 -20.45 5.03 -10.26
CA VAL A 69 -21.92 4.95 -10.16
C VAL A 69 -22.49 6.20 -9.47
N VAL A 70 -21.88 6.63 -8.37
CA VAL A 70 -22.30 7.85 -7.66
C VAL A 70 -22.09 9.10 -8.53
N ALA A 71 -20.97 9.19 -9.26
CA ALA A 71 -20.70 10.30 -10.16
C ALA A 71 -21.76 10.40 -11.26
N ILE A 72 -22.14 9.27 -11.88
CA ILE A 72 -23.19 9.24 -12.91
C ILE A 72 -24.56 9.58 -12.32
N PHE A 73 -24.88 9.05 -11.14
CA PHE A 73 -26.12 9.38 -10.44
C PHE A 73 -26.25 10.88 -10.14
N VAL A 74 -25.19 11.48 -9.62
CA VAL A 74 -25.12 12.93 -9.36
C VAL A 74 -25.22 13.71 -10.66
N LEU A 75 -24.49 13.31 -11.71
CA LEU A 75 -24.54 13.95 -13.02
C LEU A 75 -25.96 13.94 -13.60
N MET A 76 -26.66 12.80 -13.55
CA MET A 76 -28.04 12.71 -13.99
C MET A 76 -28.96 13.59 -13.17
N THR A 77 -28.78 13.65 -11.85
CA THR A 77 -29.56 14.53 -10.97
C THR A 77 -29.34 16.00 -11.33
N LEU A 78 -28.10 16.41 -11.63
CA LEU A 78 -27.78 17.76 -12.07
C LEU A 78 -28.42 18.10 -13.42
N ILE A 79 -28.42 17.17 -14.38
CA ILE A 79 -29.04 17.38 -15.69
C ILE A 79 -30.56 17.57 -15.55
N HIS A 80 -31.22 16.79 -14.70
CA HIS A 80 -32.65 16.99 -14.40
C HIS A 80 -32.91 18.33 -13.70
N ALA A 81 -32.08 18.70 -12.72
CA ALA A 81 -32.20 19.99 -12.04
C ALA A 81 -31.96 21.19 -12.98
N ALA A 82 -31.11 21.01 -14.00
CA ALA A 82 -30.82 22.03 -15.00
C ALA A 82 -31.89 22.13 -16.11
N GLY A 83 -32.86 21.21 -16.18
CA GLY A 83 -33.91 21.24 -17.21
C GLY A 83 -33.37 21.03 -18.64
N LEU A 84 -32.21 20.38 -18.79
CA LEU A 84 -31.57 20.22 -20.12
C LEU A 84 -32.46 19.41 -21.08
N PHE A 85 -33.19 18.43 -20.55
CA PHE A 85 -34.13 17.61 -21.33
C PHE A 85 -35.28 18.43 -21.92
N ASP A 86 -35.79 19.42 -21.18
CA ASP A 86 -36.85 20.32 -21.64
C ASP A 86 -36.34 21.19 -22.80
N THR A 87 -35.13 21.75 -22.66
CA THR A 87 -34.50 22.57 -23.71
C THR A 87 -34.28 21.78 -25.00
N VAL A 88 -33.86 20.52 -24.89
CA VAL A 88 -33.66 19.63 -26.06
C VAL A 88 -35.01 19.28 -26.69
N ASN A 89 -36.04 19.01 -25.88
CA ASN A 89 -37.38 18.72 -26.37
C ASN A 89 -37.98 19.92 -27.12
N ASP A 90 -37.82 21.13 -26.60
CA ASP A 90 -38.28 22.37 -27.26
C ASP A 90 -37.55 22.62 -28.59
N PHE A 91 -36.24 22.35 -28.65
CA PHE A 91 -35.46 22.45 -29.87
C PHE A 91 -35.91 21.44 -30.95
N VAL A 92 -36.16 20.19 -30.55
CA VAL A 92 -36.65 19.14 -31.45
C VAL A 92 -38.07 19.44 -31.92
N ALA A 93 -38.94 19.89 -31.03
CA ALA A 93 -40.31 20.30 -31.39
C ALA A 93 -40.33 21.47 -32.37
N GLY A 94 -39.39 22.42 -32.24
CA GLY A 94 -39.25 23.56 -33.15
C GLY A 94 -38.81 23.19 -34.58
N ILE A 95 -38.10 22.08 -34.76
CA ILE A 95 -37.59 21.64 -36.08
C ILE A 95 -38.49 20.61 -36.74
N VAL A 96 -39.00 19.65 -35.95
CA VAL A 96 -39.72 18.48 -36.47
C VAL A 96 -41.24 18.71 -36.47
N GLY A 97 -41.76 19.68 -35.70
CA GLY A 97 -43.19 20.05 -35.69
C GLY A 97 -44.13 18.99 -35.13
N THR A 98 -43.64 17.79 -34.81
CA THR A 98 -44.39 16.69 -34.20
C THR A 98 -43.74 16.25 -32.90
N SER A 99 -44.49 16.42 -31.80
CA SER A 99 -44.14 16.18 -30.40
C SER A 99 -43.97 14.70 -30.02
N THR A 100 -43.55 13.83 -30.95
CA THR A 100 -43.73 12.38 -30.80
C THR A 100 -42.58 11.65 -30.11
N VAL A 101 -41.46 12.32 -29.80
CA VAL A 101 -40.33 11.68 -29.09
C VAL A 101 -39.99 12.51 -27.86
N ASP A 102 -40.55 12.12 -26.72
CA ASP A 102 -40.09 12.59 -25.42
C ASP A 102 -38.70 11.99 -25.15
N VAL A 103 -37.68 12.80 -25.41
CA VAL A 103 -36.27 12.45 -25.22
C VAL A 103 -35.99 12.20 -23.73
N GLY A 104 -36.70 12.88 -22.83
CA GLY A 104 -36.59 12.68 -21.38
C GLY A 104 -37.09 11.30 -20.94
N ALA A 105 -38.18 10.81 -21.53
CA ALA A 105 -38.71 9.47 -21.24
C ALA A 105 -37.79 8.35 -21.76
N SER A 106 -37.16 8.55 -22.92
CA SER A 106 -36.23 7.56 -23.51
C SER A 106 -34.89 7.48 -22.76
N PHE A 107 -34.47 8.58 -22.13
CA PHE A 107 -33.23 8.68 -21.35
C PHE A 107 -33.50 8.84 -19.83
N SER A 108 -34.39 8.00 -19.30
CA SER A 108 -34.72 8.02 -17.86
C SER A 108 -33.48 7.84 -16.97
N THR A 109 -33.41 8.64 -15.90
CA THR A 109 -32.40 8.55 -14.82
C THR A 109 -32.15 7.11 -14.39
N GLY A 110 -33.21 6.33 -14.24
CA GLY A 110 -33.15 4.96 -13.75
C GLY A 110 -32.43 4.03 -14.72
N THR A 111 -32.66 4.19 -16.03
CA THR A 111 -32.01 3.39 -17.07
C THR A 111 -30.53 3.71 -17.14
N ILE A 112 -30.15 5.00 -17.14
CA ILE A 112 -28.75 5.42 -17.23
C ILE A 112 -27.98 5.04 -15.96
N THR A 113 -28.58 5.22 -14.79
CA THR A 113 -27.98 4.81 -13.50
C THR A 113 -27.88 3.27 -13.40
N GLY A 114 -28.87 2.54 -13.92
CA GLY A 114 -28.82 1.08 -14.00
C GLY A 114 -27.72 0.57 -14.94
N LEU A 115 -27.57 1.21 -16.11
CA LEU A 115 -26.46 0.94 -17.04
C LEU A 115 -25.11 1.29 -16.41
N ALA A 116 -25.02 2.37 -15.62
CA ALA A 116 -23.82 2.72 -14.87
C ALA A 116 -23.45 1.66 -13.84
N MET A 117 -24.44 1.08 -13.15
CA MET A 117 -24.22 -0.03 -12.23
C MET A 117 -23.70 -1.27 -12.96
N LEU A 118 -24.28 -1.62 -14.11
CA LEU A 118 -23.78 -2.71 -14.95
C LEU A 118 -22.35 -2.44 -15.43
N ALA A 119 -22.07 -1.22 -15.90
CA ALA A 119 -20.74 -0.80 -16.30
C ALA A 119 -19.74 -0.87 -15.13
N GLY A 120 -20.16 -0.56 -13.91
CA GLY A 120 -19.34 -0.71 -12.70
C GLY A 120 -18.97 -2.16 -12.42
N ILE A 121 -19.90 -3.11 -12.58
CA ILE A 121 -19.63 -4.55 -12.44
C ILE A 121 -18.60 -4.99 -13.47
N VAL A 122 -18.78 -4.58 -14.73
CA VAL A 122 -17.85 -4.87 -15.82
C VAL A 122 -16.47 -4.28 -15.54
N GLN A 123 -16.41 -3.03 -15.05
CA GLN A 123 -15.17 -2.37 -14.65
C GLN A 123 -14.42 -3.17 -13.57
N ILE A 124 -15.12 -3.70 -12.56
CA ILE A 124 -14.52 -4.55 -11.51
C ILE A 124 -13.87 -5.79 -12.13
N ALA A 125 -14.54 -6.44 -13.08
CA ALA A 125 -13.99 -7.61 -13.77
C ALA A 125 -12.71 -7.25 -14.55
N PHE A 126 -12.76 -6.19 -15.36
CA PHE A 126 -11.59 -5.72 -16.11
C PHE A 126 -10.43 -5.31 -15.19
N GLY A 127 -10.70 -4.53 -14.14
CA GLY A 127 -9.67 -4.08 -13.20
C GLY A 127 -9.03 -5.22 -12.41
N THR A 128 -9.80 -6.27 -12.09
CA THR A 128 -9.27 -7.46 -11.44
C THR A 128 -8.34 -8.24 -12.37
N ILE A 129 -8.73 -8.41 -13.64
CA ILE A 129 -7.89 -9.04 -14.67
C ILE A 129 -6.61 -8.22 -14.88
N PHE A 130 -6.73 -6.89 -14.95
CA PHE A 130 -5.58 -5.99 -15.12
C PHE A 130 -4.63 -6.06 -13.92
N GLY A 131 -5.17 -6.16 -12.70
CA GLY A 131 -4.41 -6.38 -11.48
C GLY A 131 -3.60 -7.67 -11.48
N ALA A 132 -4.23 -8.78 -11.89
CA ALA A 132 -3.56 -10.06 -12.05
C ALA A 132 -2.48 -10.00 -13.14
N LEU A 133 -2.78 -9.33 -14.26
CA LEU A 133 -1.84 -9.13 -15.37
C LEU A 133 -0.62 -8.32 -14.93
N CYS A 134 -0.80 -7.21 -14.21
CA CYS A 134 0.30 -6.42 -13.65
C CYS A 134 1.22 -7.24 -12.74
N ALA A 135 0.65 -8.13 -11.91
CA ALA A 135 1.43 -9.02 -11.05
C ALA A 135 2.22 -10.06 -11.84
N PHE A 136 1.61 -10.63 -12.89
CA PHE A 136 2.27 -11.58 -13.77
C PHE A 136 3.43 -10.93 -14.54
N VAL A 137 3.20 -9.74 -15.10
CA VAL A 137 4.23 -8.96 -15.80
C VAL A 137 5.35 -8.56 -14.84
N PHE A 138 5.04 -8.10 -13.62
CA PHE A 138 6.06 -7.79 -12.63
C PHE A 138 6.91 -9.01 -12.29
N ASN A 139 6.29 -10.18 -12.07
CA ASN A 139 7.01 -11.40 -11.77
C ASN A 139 7.92 -11.82 -12.93
N ALA A 140 7.46 -11.69 -14.17
CA ALA A 140 8.29 -11.95 -15.36
C ALA A 140 9.52 -11.01 -15.42
N ILE A 141 9.34 -9.72 -15.15
CA ILE A 141 10.43 -8.74 -15.12
C ILE A 141 11.40 -9.03 -13.96
N ALA A 142 10.89 -9.34 -12.77
CA ALA A 142 11.70 -9.63 -11.58
C ALA A 142 12.56 -10.89 -11.76
N ALA A 143 12.05 -11.91 -12.46
CA ALA A 143 12.79 -13.12 -12.79
C ALA A 143 13.96 -12.84 -13.76
N LEU A 144 13.81 -11.90 -14.70
CA LEU A 144 14.84 -11.54 -15.67
C LEU A 144 15.97 -10.68 -15.06
N ILE A 145 15.63 -9.80 -14.11
CA ILE A 145 16.57 -8.83 -13.54
C ILE A 145 17.27 -9.37 -12.26
N GLY A 146 16.76 -10.47 -11.67
CA GLY A 146 17.35 -11.10 -10.48
C GLY A 146 16.80 -10.61 -9.13
N GLY A 147 15.66 -9.93 -9.14
CA GLY A 147 14.90 -9.48 -7.96
C GLY A 147 15.43 -8.18 -7.30
N LEU A 148 14.60 -7.57 -6.43
CA LEU A 148 14.96 -6.37 -5.67
C LEU A 148 15.66 -6.78 -4.37
N ARG A 149 16.93 -6.36 -4.18
CA ARG A 149 17.63 -6.51 -2.89
C ARG A 149 17.10 -5.47 -1.90
N VAL A 150 16.38 -5.92 -0.88
CA VAL A 150 15.93 -5.07 0.22
C VAL A 150 16.80 -5.37 1.45
N SER A 151 17.53 -4.38 1.92
CA SER A 151 18.33 -4.48 3.13
C SER A 151 17.49 -4.03 4.32
N PHE A 152 17.07 -4.97 5.17
CA PHE A 152 16.44 -4.64 6.44
C PHE A 152 17.52 -4.44 7.50
N THR A 153 17.54 -3.25 8.13
CA THR A 153 18.31 -3.01 9.35
C THR A 153 17.42 -3.32 10.54
N ASN A 154 17.84 -4.26 11.39
CA ASN A 154 17.13 -4.58 12.63
C ASN A 154 17.64 -3.60 13.70
N ASP A 155 16.88 -2.54 13.95
CA ASP A 155 17.09 -1.65 15.10
C ASP A 155 16.39 -2.24 16.32
N LYS A 156 17.09 -2.25 17.46
CA LYS A 156 16.66 -2.91 18.69
C LYS A 156 15.62 -2.10 19.45
#